data_AF-A0A8S3YEV4-F1
#
_entry.id   AF-A0A8S3YEV4-F1
#
_cell.length_a   1.000
_cell.length_b   1.000
_cell.length_c   1.000
_cell.angle_alpha   90.00
_cell.angle_beta   90.00
_cell.angle_gamma   90.00
#
_symmetry.space_group_name_H-M   'P 1'
#
loop_
_entity.id
_entity.type
_entity.pdbx_description
1 polymer ?
#
loop_
_entity_poly.entity_id
_entity_poly.type
_entity_poly.pdbx_seq_one_letter_code
_entity_poly.pdbx_strand_id
1 'polypeptide(L)'
;ERYDYIVNGAALSEIKEYMKEEHTFAEFTVEIEKFRSLASEIMGLPSIEHFDMIRLDCEDLKRGLAQACRRLADELLSRVSSDHRTENEGICKEFNHIRDRVLTVPTTSEELIDIINFAETARTTGMIHLNRKITESKDRLAYLIDVFFFEPKDIDLNCEVLTWPQRIMPIFDENEA
;
A
#
# COMPACT_ATOMS: atom_id res chain seq x y z
N GLU A 1 4.82 29.82 16.10
CA GLU A 1 4.51 29.96 14.65
C GLU A 1 4.93 28.74 13.84
N ARG A 2 6.22 28.35 13.81
CA ARG A 2 6.74 27.25 12.96
C ARG A 2 5.94 25.94 12.98
N TYR A 3 5.39 25.53 14.11
CA TYR A 3 4.66 24.26 14.27
C TYR A 3 3.16 24.44 14.55
N ASP A 4 2.63 25.66 14.44
CA ASP A 4 1.27 25.99 14.84
C ASP A 4 0.22 25.19 14.04
N TYR A 5 0.44 25.06 12.73
CA TYR A 5 -0.43 24.33 11.81
C TYR A 5 -0.62 22.83 12.15
N ILE A 6 0.31 22.25 12.92
CA ILE A 6 0.24 20.86 13.39
C ILE A 6 -0.71 20.75 14.58
N VAL A 7 -0.65 21.73 15.48
CA VAL A 7 -1.38 21.72 16.75
C VAL A 7 -2.81 22.27 16.57
N ASN A 8 -2.99 23.23 15.66
CA ASN A 8 -4.28 23.85 15.38
C ASN A 8 -5.18 22.99 14.44
N GLY A 9 -4.67 21.86 13.92
CA GLY A 9 -5.42 20.93 13.08
C GLY A 9 -5.49 21.29 11.60
N ALA A 10 -4.84 22.36 11.15
CA ALA A 10 -4.76 22.73 9.74
C ALA A 10 -4.09 21.62 8.91
N ALA A 11 -2.96 21.09 9.38
CA ALA A 11 -2.24 20.00 8.71
C ALA A 11 -3.13 18.76 8.49
N LEU A 12 -3.92 18.39 9.50
CA LEU A 12 -4.83 17.24 9.41
C LEU A 12 -5.95 17.50 8.39
N SER A 13 -6.44 18.74 8.31
CA SER A 13 -7.48 19.10 7.35
C SER A 13 -6.96 19.08 5.92
N GLU A 14 -5.74 19.57 5.70
CA GLU A 14 -5.05 19.50 4.41
C GLU A 14 -4.79 18.05 3.97
N ILE A 15 -4.29 17.19 4.88
CA ILE A 15 -4.10 15.76 4.60
C ILE A 15 -5.42 15.09 4.21
N LYS A 16 -6.52 15.42 4.89
CA LYS A 16 -7.84 14.87 4.57
C LYS A 16 -8.35 15.32 3.21
N GLU A 17 -8.04 16.53 2.78
CA GLU A 17 -8.40 17.00 1.44
C GLU A 17 -7.51 16.35 0.38
N TYR A 18 -6.20 16.30 0.62
CA TYR A 18 -5.22 15.61 -0.22
C TYR A 18 -5.63 14.16 -0.47
N MET A 19 -6.06 13.43 0.58
CA MET A 19 -6.54 12.06 0.42
C MET A 19 -7.82 11.91 -0.44
N LYS A 20 -8.59 12.97 -0.73
CA LYS A 20 -9.76 12.84 -1.62
C LYS A 20 -9.40 12.83 -3.09
N GLU A 21 -8.24 13.37 -3.43
CA GLU A 21 -7.75 13.43 -4.81
C GLU A 21 -7.01 12.12 -5.17
N GLU A 22 -6.83 11.89 -6.47
CA GLU A 22 -5.99 10.79 -6.95
C GLU A 22 -4.52 11.19 -6.89
N HIS A 23 -3.72 10.40 -6.18
CA HIS A 23 -2.28 10.56 -6.08
C HIS A 23 -1.58 9.23 -6.30
N THR A 24 -0.38 9.34 -6.84
CA THR A 24 0.52 8.19 -7.00
C THR A 24 1.11 7.77 -5.66
N PHE A 25 1.53 6.52 -5.59
CA PHE A 25 2.26 5.99 -4.42
C PHE A 25 3.51 6.82 -4.07
N ALA A 26 4.22 7.31 -5.09
CA ALA A 26 5.41 8.13 -4.90
C ALA A 26 5.08 9.47 -4.22
N GLU A 27 3.99 10.12 -4.63
CA GLU A 27 3.54 11.39 -4.03
C GLU A 27 3.12 11.20 -2.58
N PHE A 28 2.37 10.13 -2.27
CA PHE A 28 2.05 9.78 -0.88
C PHE A 28 3.31 9.56 -0.04
N THR A 29 4.30 8.86 -0.58
CA THR A 29 5.57 8.61 0.11
C THR A 29 6.29 9.91 0.45
N VAL A 30 6.30 10.88 -0.46
CA VAL A 30 6.91 12.20 -0.22
C VAL A 30 6.21 12.94 0.93
N GLU A 31 4.87 12.95 0.96
CA GLU A 31 4.13 13.61 2.04
C GLU A 31 4.28 12.88 3.38
N ILE A 32 4.33 11.54 3.39
CA ILE A 32 4.59 10.75 4.60
C ILE A 32 5.99 11.10 5.17
N GLU A 33 7.02 11.11 4.31
CA GLU A 33 8.39 11.37 4.74
C GLU A 33 8.62 12.81 5.20
N LYS A 34 7.85 13.78 4.67
CA LYS A 34 7.84 15.15 5.17
C LYS A 34 7.45 15.22 6.65
N PHE A 35 6.36 14.56 7.06
CA PHE A 35 5.94 14.57 8.47
C PHE A 35 6.87 13.74 9.38
N ARG A 36 7.44 12.65 8.86
CA ARG A 36 8.43 11.85 9.60
C ARG A 36 9.74 12.60 9.82
N SER A 37 10.24 13.26 8.78
CA SER A 37 11.43 14.10 8.86
C SER A 37 11.23 15.23 9.85
N LEU A 38 10.05 15.86 9.83
CA LEU A 38 9.69 16.90 10.80
C LEU A 38 9.66 16.37 12.24
N ALA A 39 9.08 15.19 12.47
CA ALA A 39 9.09 14.54 13.78
C ALA A 39 10.53 14.28 14.28
N SER A 40 11.41 13.82 13.39
CA SER A 40 12.83 13.59 13.68
C SER A 40 13.54 14.90 14.02
N GLU A 41 13.30 15.95 13.24
CA GLU A 41 13.87 17.28 13.48
C GLU A 41 13.49 17.83 14.86
N ILE A 42 12.20 17.75 15.22
CA ILE A 42 11.70 18.20 16.52
C ILE A 42 12.38 17.44 17.67
N MET A 43 12.55 16.12 17.52
CA MET A 43 13.23 15.31 18.54
C MET A 43 14.72 15.67 18.68
N GLY A 44 15.35 16.16 17.60
CA GLY A 44 16.73 16.63 17.60
C GLY A 44 16.97 17.98 18.26
N LEU A 45 15.92 18.76 18.56
CA LEU A 45 16.05 20.04 19.26
C LEU A 45 16.54 19.86 20.71
N PRO A 46 17.21 20.86 21.32
CA PRO A 46 17.59 20.80 22.72
C PRO A 46 16.37 20.62 23.64
N SER A 47 16.47 19.72 24.62
CA SER A 47 15.41 19.52 25.61
C SER A 47 15.46 20.53 26.74
N ILE A 48 16.61 21.17 26.95
CA ILE A 48 16.80 22.13 28.05
C ILE A 48 17.39 23.40 27.47
N GLU A 49 16.73 24.52 27.73
CA GLU A 49 17.23 25.85 27.42
C GLU A 49 17.46 26.63 28.72
N HIS A 50 18.63 27.25 28.82
CA HIS A 50 19.03 28.03 29.99
C HIS A 50 18.92 29.52 29.65
N PHE A 51 18.21 30.24 30.50
CA PHE A 51 18.12 31.70 30.49
C PHE A 51 18.67 32.24 31.81
N ASP A 52 18.98 33.54 31.87
CA ASP A 52 19.69 34.17 33.00
C ASP A 52 19.11 33.86 34.39
N MET A 53 17.79 33.69 34.49
CA MET A 53 17.09 33.44 35.76
C MET A 53 16.25 32.15 35.77
N ILE A 54 16.09 31.47 34.64
CA ILE A 54 15.19 30.31 34.51
C ILE A 54 15.80 29.23 33.62
N ARG A 55 15.45 27.97 33.92
CA ARG A 55 15.69 26.83 33.04
C ARG A 55 14.34 26.36 32.50
N LEU A 56 14.23 26.23 31.18
CA LEU A 56 13.06 25.67 30.52
C LEU A 56 13.35 24.22 30.14
N ASP A 57 12.47 23.31 30.52
CA ASP A 57 12.48 21.92 30.09
C ASP A 57 11.38 21.72 29.02
N CYS A 58 11.81 21.42 27.81
CA CYS A 58 10.97 21.27 26.62
C CYS A 58 10.76 19.81 26.23
N GLU A 59 11.22 18.83 27.03
CA GLU A 59 11.20 17.41 26.64
C GLU A 59 9.78 16.93 26.31
N ASP A 60 8.82 17.18 27.18
CA ASP A 60 7.42 16.75 26.97
C ASP A 60 6.77 17.48 25.78
N LEU A 61 7.08 18.76 25.59
CA LEU A 61 6.60 19.53 24.44
C LEU A 61 7.12 18.94 23.12
N LYS A 62 8.42 18.66 23.05
CA LYS A 62 9.05 18.02 21.88
C LYS A 62 8.40 16.68 21.58
N ARG A 63 8.27 15.82 22.60
CA ARG A 63 7.67 14.49 22.46
C ARG A 63 6.23 14.57 21.96
N GLY A 64 5.42 15.46 22.55
CA GLY A 64 4.04 15.67 22.14
C GLY A 64 3.92 16.15 20.70
N LEU A 65 4.77 17.09 20.29
CA LEU A 65 4.76 17.63 18.93
C LEU A 65 5.27 16.64 17.89
N ALA A 66 6.36 15.93 18.18
CA ALA A 66 6.87 14.86 17.31
C ALA A 66 5.84 13.73 17.16
N GLN A 67 5.12 13.38 18.23
CA GLN A 67 4.03 12.41 18.15
C GLN A 67 2.86 12.93 17.30
N ALA A 68 2.52 14.22 17.38
CA ALA A 68 1.50 14.79 16.50
C ALA A 68 1.90 14.69 15.01
N CYS A 69 3.17 14.96 14.68
CA CYS A 69 3.69 14.77 13.32
C CYS A 69 3.61 13.30 12.86
N ARG A 70 3.99 12.36 13.74
CA ARG A 70 3.90 10.93 13.42
C ARG A 70 2.46 10.49 13.14
N ARG A 71 1.50 10.96 13.94
CA ARG A 71 0.07 10.67 13.69
C ARG A 71 -0.39 11.17 12.32
N LEU A 72 0.07 12.34 11.88
CA LEU A 72 -0.24 12.84 10.53
C LEU A 72 0.34 11.93 9.43
N ALA A 73 1.58 11.45 9.61
CA ALA A 73 2.17 10.45 8.71
C ALA A 73 1.39 9.13 8.73
N ASP A 74 0.92 8.70 9.90
CA ASP A 74 0.17 7.44 10.06
C ASP A 74 -1.21 7.51 9.36
N GLU A 75 -1.87 8.66 9.32
CA GLU A 75 -3.13 8.85 8.56
C GLU A 75 -2.91 8.60 7.05
N LEU A 76 -1.87 9.21 6.47
CA LEU A 76 -1.50 9.00 5.07
C LEU A 76 -1.10 7.53 4.82
N LEU A 77 -0.29 6.97 5.71
CA LEU A 77 0.15 5.58 5.58
C LEU A 77 -1.00 4.59 5.68
N SER A 78 -1.98 4.85 6.54
CA SER A 78 -3.20 4.04 6.65
C SER A 78 -3.95 4.03 5.32
N ARG A 79 -4.08 5.17 4.65
CA ARG A 79 -4.68 5.23 3.30
C ARG A 79 -3.89 4.39 2.29
N VAL A 80 -2.57 4.60 2.20
CA VAL A 80 -1.71 3.85 1.27
C VAL A 80 -1.79 2.34 1.50
N SER A 81 -1.82 1.89 2.76
CA SER A 81 -1.96 0.48 3.10
C SER A 81 -3.31 -0.10 2.68
N SER A 82 -4.39 0.70 2.78
CA SER A 82 -5.73 0.31 2.34
C SER A 82 -5.82 0.19 0.83
N ASP A 83 -5.22 1.12 0.10
CA ASP A 83 -5.16 1.09 -1.37
C ASP A 83 -4.36 -0.13 -1.83
N HIS A 84 -3.20 -0.38 -1.24
CA HIS A 84 -2.38 -1.59 -1.48
C HIS A 84 -3.17 -2.89 -1.26
N ARG A 85 -3.91 -2.98 -0.14
CA ARG A 85 -4.79 -4.14 0.14
C ARG A 85 -5.85 -4.30 -0.94
N THR A 86 -6.54 -3.23 -1.31
CA THR A 86 -7.62 -3.24 -2.30
C THR A 86 -7.11 -3.71 -3.67
N GLU A 87 -5.94 -3.22 -4.07
CA GLU A 87 -5.31 -3.63 -5.33
C GLU A 87 -4.88 -5.10 -5.30
N ASN A 88 -4.31 -5.57 -4.20
CA ASN A 88 -3.94 -6.97 -4.02
C ASN A 88 -5.15 -7.91 -4.06
N GLU A 89 -6.25 -7.54 -3.41
CA GLU A 89 -7.51 -8.26 -3.53
C GLU A 89 -8.02 -8.28 -4.98
N GLY A 90 -7.87 -7.18 -5.72
CA GLY A 90 -8.19 -7.10 -7.14
C GLY A 90 -7.36 -8.08 -7.99
N ILE A 91 -6.06 -8.16 -7.74
CA ILE A 91 -5.17 -9.13 -8.39
C ILE A 91 -5.63 -10.56 -8.10
N CYS A 92 -5.86 -10.91 -6.83
CA CYS A 92 -6.36 -12.24 -6.47
C CYS A 92 -7.70 -12.55 -7.13
N LYS A 93 -8.64 -11.59 -7.18
CA LYS A 93 -9.94 -11.77 -7.86
C LYS A 93 -9.77 -12.06 -9.35
N GLU A 94 -8.88 -11.35 -10.04
CA GLU A 94 -8.60 -11.60 -11.46
C GLU A 94 -8.00 -12.99 -11.70
N PHE A 95 -7.04 -13.43 -10.87
CA PHE A 95 -6.48 -14.78 -10.98
C PHE A 95 -7.51 -15.87 -10.68
N ASN A 96 -8.34 -15.69 -9.64
CA ASN A 96 -9.42 -16.62 -9.32
C ASN A 96 -10.41 -16.71 -10.48
N HIS A 97 -10.80 -15.58 -11.08
CA HIS A 97 -11.70 -15.57 -12.23
C HIS A 97 -11.11 -16.35 -13.42
N ILE A 98 -9.83 -16.16 -13.72
CA ILE A 98 -9.14 -16.91 -14.77
C ILE A 98 -9.16 -18.41 -14.44
N ARG A 99 -8.74 -18.80 -13.24
CA ARG A 99 -8.75 -20.20 -12.80
C ARG A 99 -10.14 -20.81 -12.97
N ASP A 100 -11.16 -20.16 -12.44
CA ASP A 100 -12.52 -20.71 -12.39
C ASP A 100 -13.11 -20.84 -13.81
N ARG A 101 -12.82 -19.89 -14.70
CA ARG A 101 -13.23 -19.96 -16.11
C ARG A 101 -12.53 -21.09 -16.85
N VAL A 102 -11.22 -21.24 -16.65
CA VAL A 102 -10.38 -22.25 -17.31
C VAL A 102 -10.70 -23.67 -16.80
N LEU A 103 -11.11 -23.84 -15.55
CA LEU A 103 -11.51 -25.14 -14.98
C LEU A 103 -13.00 -25.47 -15.19
N THR A 104 -13.76 -24.64 -15.90
CA THR A 104 -15.17 -24.91 -16.17
C THR A 104 -15.29 -26.10 -17.13
N VAL A 105 -16.10 -27.11 -16.77
CA VAL A 105 -16.39 -28.24 -17.66
C VAL A 105 -17.37 -27.80 -18.75
N PRO A 106 -16.99 -27.78 -20.04
CA PRO A 106 -17.89 -27.34 -21.10
C PRO A 106 -19.00 -28.35 -21.36
N THR A 107 -20.20 -27.85 -21.64
CA THR A 107 -21.37 -28.68 -21.98
C THR A 107 -21.62 -28.75 -23.48
N THR A 108 -21.02 -27.82 -24.25
CA THR A 108 -21.11 -27.75 -25.70
C THR A 108 -19.73 -27.57 -26.34
N SER A 109 -19.61 -27.91 -27.63
CA SER A 109 -18.39 -27.65 -28.40
C SER A 109 -18.09 -26.16 -28.53
N GLU A 110 -19.12 -25.32 -28.56
CA GLU A 110 -18.96 -23.86 -28.61
C GLU A 110 -18.35 -23.32 -27.32
N GLU A 111 -18.85 -23.78 -26.16
CA GLU A 111 -18.27 -23.45 -24.84
C GLU A 111 -16.83 -23.94 -24.71
N LEU A 112 -16.52 -25.14 -25.21
CA LEU A 112 -15.15 -25.66 -25.21
C LEU A 112 -14.19 -24.74 -25.98
N ILE A 113 -14.59 -24.32 -27.19
CA ILE A 113 -13.77 -23.42 -28.03
C ILE A 113 -13.59 -22.06 -27.34
N ASP A 114 -14.65 -21.53 -26.72
CA ASP A 114 -14.57 -20.27 -25.98
C ASP A 114 -13.58 -20.34 -24.80
N ILE A 115 -13.63 -21.43 -24.02
CA ILE A 115 -12.71 -21.64 -22.89
C ILE A 115 -11.26 -21.75 -23.37
N ILE A 116 -11.00 -22.46 -24.48
CA ILE A 116 -9.66 -22.57 -25.07
C ILE A 116 -9.14 -21.18 -25.50
N ASN A 117 -9.94 -20.41 -26.24
CA ASN A 117 -9.55 -19.07 -26.69
C ASN A 117 -9.31 -18.12 -25.50
N PHE A 118 -10.15 -18.22 -24.46
CA PHE A 118 -9.96 -17.47 -23.23
C PHE A 118 -8.66 -17.86 -22.53
N ALA A 119 -8.38 -19.16 -22.39
CA ALA A 119 -7.17 -19.67 -21.74
C ALA A 119 -5.90 -19.19 -22.47
N GLU A 120 -5.86 -19.23 -23.80
CA GLU A 120 -4.74 -18.70 -24.59
C GLU A 120 -4.55 -17.19 -24.40
N THR A 121 -5.64 -16.43 -24.40
CA THR A 121 -5.62 -14.97 -24.18
C THR A 121 -5.14 -14.64 -22.76
N ALA A 122 -5.64 -15.37 -21.77
CA ALA A 122 -5.26 -15.22 -20.37
C ALA A 122 -3.78 -15.59 -20.14
N ARG A 123 -3.30 -16.69 -20.73
CA ARG A 123 -1.90 -17.13 -20.64
C ARG A 123 -0.93 -16.12 -21.26
N THR A 124 -1.34 -15.43 -22.32
CA THR A 124 -0.51 -14.46 -23.03
C THR A 124 -0.67 -13.06 -22.46
N THR A 125 -1.63 -12.29 -22.98
CA THR A 125 -1.82 -10.88 -22.66
C THR A 125 -2.28 -10.68 -21.20
N GLY A 126 -3.11 -11.59 -20.68
CA GLY A 126 -3.57 -11.56 -19.29
C GLY A 126 -2.42 -11.67 -18.30
N MET A 127 -1.53 -12.66 -18.47
CA MET A 127 -0.36 -12.84 -17.60
C MET A 127 0.63 -11.68 -17.67
N ILE A 128 0.83 -11.06 -18.84
CA ILE A 128 1.66 -9.85 -18.96
C ILE A 128 1.09 -8.72 -18.09
N HIS A 129 -0.24 -8.51 -18.18
CA HIS A 129 -0.91 -7.48 -17.39
C HIS A 129 -0.85 -7.77 -15.87
N LEU A 130 -1.15 -9.00 -15.47
CA LEU A 130 -1.14 -9.41 -14.07
C LEU A 130 0.25 -9.38 -13.44
N ASN A 131 1.29 -9.80 -14.18
CA ASN A 131 2.67 -9.72 -13.70
C ASN A 131 3.13 -8.27 -13.51
N ARG A 132 2.68 -7.34 -14.35
CA ARG A 132 2.94 -5.91 -14.15
C ARG A 132 2.29 -5.41 -12.85
N LYS A 133 1.02 -5.74 -12.61
CA LYS A 133 0.34 -5.39 -11.34
C LYS A 133 1.04 -5.99 -10.12
N ILE A 134 1.50 -7.24 -10.21
CA ILE A 134 2.29 -7.88 -9.13
C ILE A 134 3.61 -7.14 -8.90
N THR A 135 4.24 -6.64 -9.97
CA THR A 135 5.49 -5.87 -9.86
C THR A 135 5.25 -4.55 -9.14
N GLU A 136 4.20 -3.82 -9.52
CA GLU A 136 3.78 -2.58 -8.84
C GLU A 136 3.44 -2.85 -7.36
N SER A 137 2.76 -3.95 -7.06
CA SER A 137 2.47 -4.38 -5.68
C SER A 137 3.75 -4.69 -4.89
N LYS A 138 4.74 -5.37 -5.50
CA LYS A 138 6.06 -5.63 -4.89
C LYS A 138 6.80 -4.33 -4.56
N ASP A 139 6.81 -3.37 -5.48
CA ASP A 139 7.49 -2.09 -5.30
C ASP A 139 6.90 -1.31 -4.12
N ARG A 140 5.56 -1.30 -3.98
CA ARG A 140 4.89 -0.69 -2.82
C ARG A 140 5.17 -1.44 -1.52
N LEU A 141 5.11 -2.78 -1.56
CA LEU A 141 5.39 -3.62 -0.41
C LEU A 141 6.82 -3.43 0.11
N ALA A 142 7.79 -3.20 -0.77
CA ALA A 142 9.19 -2.96 -0.39
C ALA A 142 9.37 -1.74 0.50
N TYR A 143 8.57 -0.68 0.30
CA TYR A 143 8.53 0.44 1.23
C TYR A 143 7.69 0.12 2.47
N LEU A 144 6.47 -0.38 2.28
CA LEU A 144 5.50 -0.59 3.36
C LEU A 144 6.01 -1.53 4.46
N ILE A 145 6.83 -2.53 4.13
CA ILE A 145 7.36 -3.49 5.12
C ILE A 145 8.25 -2.82 6.18
N ASP A 146 8.93 -1.73 5.82
CA ASP A 146 9.80 -0.99 6.74
C ASP A 146 9.02 -0.02 7.61
N VAL A 147 7.82 0.37 7.17
CA VAL A 147 7.15 1.56 7.67
C VAL A 147 5.75 1.33 8.23
N PHE A 148 5.14 0.18 7.95
CA PHE A 148 3.76 -0.17 8.29
C PHE A 148 3.70 -1.50 9.03
N PHE A 149 2.80 -1.58 10.02
CA PHE A 149 2.54 -2.82 10.74
C PHE A 149 1.40 -3.58 10.06
N PHE A 150 1.75 -4.62 9.31
CA PHE A 150 0.76 -5.48 8.67
C PHE A 150 0.04 -6.39 9.67
N GLU A 151 -1.27 -6.52 9.51
CA GLU A 151 -2.02 -7.60 10.14
C GLU A 151 -1.67 -8.94 9.48
N PRO A 152 -1.78 -10.08 10.19
CA PRO A 152 -1.49 -11.40 9.61
C PRO A 152 -2.23 -11.68 8.30
N LYS A 153 -3.50 -11.26 8.21
CA LYS A 153 -4.32 -11.42 6.99
C LYS A 153 -3.76 -10.67 5.78
N ASP A 154 -3.12 -9.52 6.01
CA ASP A 154 -2.53 -8.72 4.93
C ASP A 154 -1.20 -9.33 4.47
N ILE A 155 -0.45 -9.94 5.39
CA ILE A 155 0.74 -10.74 5.08
C ILE A 155 0.35 -11.94 4.22
N ASP A 156 -0.70 -12.67 4.61
CA ASP A 156 -1.21 -13.82 3.85
C ASP A 156 -1.64 -13.39 2.44
N LEU A 157 -2.36 -12.27 2.31
CA LEU A 157 -2.76 -11.71 1.02
C LEU A 157 -1.54 -11.34 0.15
N ASN A 158 -0.52 -10.70 0.72
CA ASN A 158 0.73 -10.42 0.00
C ASN A 158 1.38 -11.72 -0.51
N CYS A 159 1.48 -12.75 0.34
CA CYS A 159 2.01 -14.05 -0.07
C CYS A 159 1.17 -14.70 -1.18
N GLU A 160 -0.15 -14.59 -1.12
CA GLU A 160 -1.05 -15.11 -2.14
C GLU A 160 -0.79 -14.44 -3.50
N VAL A 161 -0.78 -13.10 -3.54
CA VAL A 161 -0.48 -12.30 -4.74
C VAL A 161 0.85 -12.70 -5.38
N LEU A 162 1.89 -12.87 -4.56
CA LEU A 162 3.25 -13.18 -5.04
C LEU A 162 3.39 -14.61 -5.58
N THR A 163 2.54 -15.54 -5.12
CA THR A 163 2.59 -16.96 -5.50
C THR A 163 1.62 -17.32 -6.62
N TRP A 164 0.63 -16.48 -6.92
CA TRP A 164 -0.35 -16.70 -7.99
C TRP A 164 0.23 -17.09 -9.35
N PRO A 165 1.30 -16.44 -9.87
CA PRO A 165 1.89 -16.81 -11.15
C PRO A 165 2.38 -18.27 -11.19
N GLN A 166 2.91 -18.80 -10.09
CA GLN A 166 3.36 -20.19 -10.04
C GLN A 166 2.18 -21.17 -9.96
N ARG A 167 1.09 -20.76 -9.29
CA ARG A 167 -0.11 -21.57 -9.08
C ARG A 167 -0.98 -21.67 -10.34
N ILE A 168 -1.03 -20.61 -11.16
CA ILE A 168 -1.90 -20.56 -12.34
C ILE A 168 -1.31 -21.30 -13.55
N MET A 169 0.02 -21.39 -13.65
CA MET A 169 0.68 -22.02 -14.81
C MET A 169 0.25 -23.49 -15.02
N PRO A 170 0.25 -24.38 -14.01
CA PRO A 170 -0.22 -25.75 -14.18
C PRO A 170 -1.68 -25.86 -14.64
N ILE A 171 -2.54 -24.93 -14.22
CA ILE A 171 -3.97 -24.91 -14.62
C ILE A 171 -4.12 -24.63 -16.12
N PHE A 172 -3.22 -23.80 -16.66
CA PHE A 172 -3.16 -23.60 -18.10
C PHE A 172 -2.64 -24.85 -18.83
N ASP A 173 -1.63 -25.54 -18.29
CA ASP A 173 -1.02 -26.71 -18.94
C ASP A 173 -1.98 -27.92 -18.97
N GLU A 174 -2.80 -28.10 -17.93
CA GLU A 174 -3.81 -29.16 -17.87
C GLU A 174 -4.93 -29.00 -18.91
N ASN A 175 -5.19 -27.78 -19.40
CA ASN A 175 -6.19 -27.51 -20.44
C ASN A 175 -5.68 -27.68 -21.89
N GLU A 176 -4.39 -28.00 -22.08
CA GLU A 176 -3.84 -28.30 -23.42
C GLU A 176 -3.90 -29.80 -23.79
N ALA A 177 -4.24 -30.68 -22.83
CA ALA A 177 -4.26 -32.14 -22.99
C ALA A 177 -5.67 -32.68 -23.26
#